data_AF-A0A972MAT9-F1
#
_entry.id   AF-A0A972MAT9-F1
#
_cell.length_a   1.000
_cell.length_b   1.000
_cell.length_c   1.000
_cell.angle_alpha   90.00
_cell.angle_beta   90.00
_cell.angle_gamma   90.00
#
_symmetry.space_group_name_H-M   'P 1'
#
loop_
_entity.id
_entity.type
_entity.pdbx_description
1 polymer ?
#
loop_
_entity_poly.entity_id
_entity_poly.type
_entity_poly.pdbx_seq_one_letter_code
_entity_poly.pdbx_strand_id
1 'polypeptide(L)'
;MALLRQYFNGTRVHSLSVNATGDDLSALVGLMDGKVEQWETKSTGGTATAMPETFNTQRWVSRSGKQSCSFRIHHINPEKDENDVEGLIVGKFEVGFYDGAPKADEAYPVYDNLNR
;
A
#
# COMPACT_ATOMS: atom_id res chain seq x y z
N MET A 1 -16.98 -9.87 9.28
CA MET A 1 -16.61 -10.69 8.11
C MET A 1 -15.35 -11.46 8.42
N ALA A 2 -15.36 -12.77 8.22
CA ALA A 2 -14.23 -13.65 8.46
C ALA A 2 -14.01 -14.56 7.25
N LEU A 3 -12.76 -14.94 7.01
CA LEU A 3 -12.39 -15.90 5.98
C LEU A 3 -12.04 -17.22 6.65
N LEU A 4 -12.80 -18.28 6.33
CA LEU A 4 -12.52 -19.64 6.77
C LEU A 4 -11.78 -20.39 5.67
N ARG A 5 -10.64 -21.00 6.03
CA ARG A 5 -9.86 -21.87 5.13
C ARG A 5 -9.88 -23.29 5.65
N GLN A 6 -10.26 -24.24 4.80
CA GLN A 6 -10.33 -25.65 5.13
C GLN A 6 -9.18 -26.41 4.51
N TYR A 7 -8.52 -27.25 5.31
CA TYR A 7 -7.40 -28.08 4.91
C TYR A 7 -7.69 -29.56 5.18
N PHE A 8 -7.44 -30.40 4.16
CA PHE A 8 -7.41 -31.85 4.26
C PHE A 8 -6.02 -32.34 3.85
N ASN A 9 -5.37 -33.14 4.71
CA ASN A 9 -4.01 -33.64 4.47
C ASN A 9 -2.99 -32.54 4.10
N GLY A 10 -3.12 -31.35 4.69
CA GLY A 10 -2.25 -30.21 4.41
C GLY A 10 -2.56 -29.44 3.12
N THR A 11 -3.46 -29.96 2.27
CA THR A 11 -3.89 -29.29 1.05
C THR A 11 -5.12 -28.42 1.33
N ARG A 12 -5.08 -27.17 0.86
CA ARG A 12 -6.22 -26.24 0.94
C ARG A 12 -7.31 -26.68 -0.03
N VAL A 13 -8.51 -26.97 0.48
CA VAL A 13 -9.64 -27.45 -0.34
C VAL A 13 -10.69 -26.37 -0.54
N HIS A 14 -11.10 -25.69 0.54
CA HIS A 14 -12.14 -24.66 0.47
C HIS A 14 -11.71 -23.35 1.13
N SER A 15 -12.26 -22.24 0.63
CA SER A 15 -12.10 -20.90 1.19
C SER A 15 -13.45 -20.21 1.14
N LEU A 16 -13.99 -19.86 2.31
CA LEU A 16 -15.34 -19.34 2.49
C LEU A 16 -15.25 -17.96 3.13
N SER A 17 -15.77 -16.94 2.44
CA SER A 17 -15.97 -15.60 2.99
C SER A 17 -17.32 -15.55 3.67
N VAL A 18 -17.33 -15.46 5.00
CA VAL A 18 -18.55 -15.55 5.80
C VAL A 18 -18.81 -14.23 6.53
N ASN A 19 -20.05 -13.76 6.46
CA ASN A 19 -20.53 -12.66 7.28
C ASN A 19 -21.55 -13.19 8.28
N ALA A 20 -21.10 -13.52 9.48
CA ALA A 20 -21.89 -14.13 10.54
C ALA A 20 -21.48 -13.58 11.92
N THR A 21 -22.30 -13.81 12.94
CA THR A 21 -21.97 -13.50 14.34
C THR A 21 -20.94 -14.50 14.88
N GLY A 22 -20.35 -14.23 16.06
CA GLY A 22 -19.34 -15.12 16.65
C GLY A 22 -19.86 -16.52 16.98
N ASP A 23 -21.11 -16.62 17.40
CA ASP A 23 -21.76 -17.89 17.76
C ASP A 23 -22.05 -18.73 16.50
N ASP A 24 -22.60 -18.09 15.46
CA ASP A 24 -22.86 -18.72 14.16
C ASP A 24 -21.56 -19.20 13.50
N LEU A 25 -20.48 -18.43 13.65
CA LEU A 25 -19.19 -18.78 13.08
C LEU A 25 -18.56 -19.98 13.80
N SER A 26 -18.72 -20.05 15.12
CA SER A 26 -18.27 -21.19 15.92
C SER A 26 -19.06 -22.46 15.58
N ALA A 27 -20.38 -22.35 15.39
CA ALA A 27 -21.22 -23.44 14.92
C ALA A 27 -20.81 -23.92 13.51
N LEU A 28 -20.48 -22.99 12.61
CA LEU A 28 -20.04 -23.31 11.26
C LEU A 28 -18.69 -24.03 11.25
N VAL A 29 -17.72 -23.59 12.05
CA VAL A 29 -16.42 -24.27 12.21
C VAL A 29 -16.63 -25.69 12.75
N GLY A 30 -17.57 -25.90 13.67
CA GLY A 30 -17.92 -27.22 14.21
C GLY A 30 -18.54 -28.19 13.19
N LEU A 31 -19.13 -27.68 12.10
CA LEU A 31 -19.68 -28.48 11.01
C LEU A 31 -18.64 -28.82 9.93
N MET A 32 -17.49 -28.14 9.92
CA MET A 32 -16.47 -28.29 8.90
C MET A 32 -15.45 -29.36 9.30
N ASP A 33 -15.24 -30.34 8.42
CA ASP A 33 -14.24 -31.39 8.66
C ASP A 33 -12.80 -30.94 8.36
N GLY A 34 -11.84 -31.57 9.01
CA GLY A 34 -10.41 -31.28 8.81
C GLY A 34 -9.92 -30.06 9.59
N LYS A 35 -8.76 -29.51 9.19
CA LYS A 35 -8.20 -28.34 9.86
C LYS A 35 -8.84 -27.08 9.28
N VAL A 36 -9.52 -26.30 10.12
CA VAL A 36 -10.10 -25.01 9.75
C VAL A 36 -9.28 -23.87 10.36
N GLU A 37 -8.84 -22.94 9.52
CA GLU A 37 -8.18 -21.72 9.96
C GLU A 37 -9.11 -20.53 9.77
N GLN A 38 -9.33 -19.79 10.84
CA GLN A 38 -10.11 -18.57 10.85
C GLN A 38 -9.19 -17.37 10.70
N TRP A 39 -9.51 -16.51 9.73
CA TRP A 39 -8.79 -15.28 9.46
C TRP A 39 -9.75 -14.09 9.62
N GLU A 40 -9.36 -13.14 10.46
CA GLU A 40 -10.08 -11.89 10.60
C GLU A 40 -9.72 -10.94 9.46
N THR A 41 -10.75 -10.38 8.82
CA THR A 41 -10.56 -9.31 7.85
C THR A 41 -10.17 -8.02 8.58
N LYS A 42 -8.87 -7.72 8.62
CA LYS A 42 -8.34 -6.49 9.26
C LYS A 42 -8.61 -5.21 8.45
N SER A 43 -8.78 -5.35 7.14
CA SER A 43 -9.04 -4.24 6.24
C SER A 43 -9.70 -4.77 4.96
N THR A 44 -10.73 -4.09 4.49
CA THR A 44 -11.25 -4.24 3.13
C THR A 44 -10.44 -3.33 2.22
N GLY A 45 -9.80 -3.89 1.19
CA GLY A 45 -9.23 -3.07 0.12
C GLY A 45 -10.32 -2.16 -0.43
N GLY A 46 -10.00 -0.87 -0.59
CA GLY A 46 -10.96 0.12 -1.08
C GLY A 46 -11.55 -0.31 -2.42
N THR A 47 -12.81 0.07 -2.65
CA THR A 47 -13.45 -0.05 -3.97
C THR A 47 -12.53 0.61 -4.99
N ALA A 48 -12.26 -0.06 -6.12
CA ALA A 48 -11.53 0.54 -7.23
C ALA A 48 -12.34 1.74 -7.74
N THR A 49 -12.05 2.93 -7.22
CA THR A 49 -12.58 4.18 -7.73
C THR A 49 -12.03 4.41 -9.12
N ALA A 50 -12.84 5.05 -9.98
CA ALA A 50 -12.38 5.48 -11.29
C ALA A 50 -11.06 6.25 -11.13
N MET A 51 -10.08 5.89 -11.94
CA MET A 51 -8.79 6.54 -11.98
C MET A 51 -9.03 8.03 -12.29
N PRO A 52 -8.60 8.99 -11.43
CA PRO A 52 -8.89 10.40 -11.65
C PRO A 52 -8.35 10.86 -13.02
N GLU A 53 -9.12 11.67 -13.75
CA GLU A 53 -8.69 12.23 -15.05
C GLU A 53 -7.45 13.13 -14.91
N THR A 54 -7.30 13.77 -13.75
CA THR A 54 -6.17 14.63 -13.39
C THR A 54 -5.40 14.00 -12.26
N PHE A 55 -4.18 13.55 -12.55
CA PHE A 55 -3.21 13.22 -11.52
C PHE A 55 -2.50 14.48 -11.09
N ASN A 56 -2.55 14.78 -9.79
CA ASN A 56 -1.54 15.65 -9.23
C ASN A 56 -0.21 14.88 -9.28
N THR A 57 0.59 15.25 -10.28
CA THR A 57 1.90 14.65 -10.52
C THR A 57 2.93 15.64 -10.03
N GLN A 58 3.65 15.27 -8.97
CA GLN A 58 4.74 16.08 -8.45
C GLN A 58 6.07 15.44 -8.82
N ARG A 59 6.94 16.21 -9.46
CA ARG A 59 8.30 15.79 -9.79
C ARG A 59 9.23 16.23 -8.68
N TRP A 60 10.07 15.32 -8.20
CA TRP A 60 11.06 15.59 -7.16
C TRP A 60 12.46 15.34 -7.70
N VAL A 61 13.38 16.21 -7.32
CA VAL A 61 14.79 16.06 -7.65
C VAL A 61 15.60 16.10 -6.36
N SER A 62 16.38 15.06 -6.15
CA SER A 62 17.36 15.01 -5.09
C SER A 62 18.76 15.25 -5.65
N ARG A 63 19.55 16.11 -4.99
CA ARG A 63 20.91 16.47 -5.42
C ARG A 63 21.88 16.38 -4.25
N SER A 64 23.03 15.79 -4.49
CA SER A 64 24.19 15.85 -3.59
C SER A 64 25.47 15.96 -4.43
N GLY A 65 26.09 17.14 -4.45
CA GLY A 65 27.24 17.42 -5.31
C GLY A 65 26.94 17.21 -6.81
N LYS A 66 27.64 16.26 -7.45
CA LYS A 66 27.43 15.88 -8.88
C LYS A 66 26.41 14.76 -9.08
N GLN A 67 25.86 14.19 -8.00
CA GLN A 67 24.88 13.10 -8.07
C GLN A 67 23.47 13.69 -8.04
N SER A 68 22.62 13.26 -8.96
CA SER A 68 21.22 13.69 -9.02
C SER A 68 20.30 12.52 -9.30
N CYS A 69 19.21 12.40 -8.55
CA CYS A 69 18.12 11.47 -8.82
C CYS A 69 16.84 12.28 -9.04
N SER A 70 16.03 11.90 -10.03
CA SER A 70 14.71 12.49 -10.23
C SER A 70 13.66 11.41 -10.32
N PHE A 71 12.58 11.55 -9.56
CA PHE A 71 11.43 10.66 -9.60
C PHE A 71 10.14 11.47 -9.60
N ARG A 72 9.04 10.84 -10.03
CA ARG A 72 7.71 11.43 -10.02
C ARG A 72 6.83 10.63 -9.08
N ILE A 73 6.06 11.32 -8.27
CA ILE A 73 5.01 10.73 -7.44
C ILE A 73 3.68 11.21 -8.00
N HIS A 74 2.82 10.27 -8.30
CA HIS A 74 1.43 10.52 -8.65
C HIS A 74 0.61 10.34 -7.39
N HIS A 75 -0.06 11.39 -6.92
CA HIS A 75 -1.01 11.26 -5.82
C HIS A 75 -2.43 11.29 -6.36
N ILE A 76 -3.24 10.36 -5.85
CA ILE A 76 -4.64 10.17 -6.25
C ILE A 76 -5.59 11.00 -5.37
N ASN A 77 -5.11 11.49 -4.21
CA ASN A 77 -5.94 12.21 -3.25
C ASN A 77 -5.92 13.74 -3.49
N PRO A 78 -6.98 14.34 -4.05
CA PRO A 78 -7.03 15.78 -4.31
C PRO A 78 -7.05 16.63 -3.04
N GLU A 79 -7.34 16.05 -1.87
CA GLU A 79 -7.35 16.76 -0.58
C GLU A 79 -5.94 16.89 0.04
N LYS A 80 -4.93 16.27 -0.57
CA LYS A 80 -3.56 16.29 -0.06
C LYS A 80 -2.71 17.33 -0.80
N ASP A 81 -2.09 18.18 0.00
CA ASP A 81 -1.26 19.28 -0.45
C ASP A 81 0.23 18.88 -0.47
N GLU A 82 1.05 19.72 -1.10
CA GLU A 82 2.48 19.47 -1.29
C GLU A 82 3.23 19.29 0.05
N ASN A 83 2.80 19.99 1.09
CA ASN A 83 3.37 19.89 2.44
C ASN A 83 3.17 18.49 3.06
N ASP A 84 2.07 17.80 2.74
CA ASP A 84 1.83 16.42 3.18
C ASP A 84 2.79 15.44 2.50
N VAL A 85 3.16 15.73 1.26
CA VAL A 85 4.01 14.89 0.41
C VAL A 85 5.48 15.08 0.74
N GLU A 86 5.92 16.32 1.03
CA GLU A 86 7.29 16.65 1.40
C GLU A 86 7.77 15.84 2.63
N GLY A 87 6.96 15.76 3.68
CA GLY A 87 7.29 15.02 4.90
C GLY A 87 7.42 13.51 4.72
N LEU A 88 6.88 12.96 3.62
CA LEU A 88 7.00 11.54 3.26
C LEU A 88 8.23 11.26 2.37
N ILE A 89 8.86 12.30 1.85
CA ILE A 89 9.94 12.19 0.86
C ILE A 89 11.28 12.59 1.49
N VAL A 90 11.34 13.78 2.10
CA VAL A 90 12.59 14.34 2.61
C VAL A 90 13.12 13.48 3.76
N GLY A 91 14.36 13.01 3.62
CA GLY A 91 15.05 12.16 4.61
C GLY A 91 14.51 10.73 4.76
N LYS A 92 13.43 10.35 4.06
CA LYS A 92 12.78 9.03 4.16
C LYS A 92 13.39 7.95 3.27
N PHE A 93 14.11 8.31 2.22
CA PHE A 93 14.77 7.34 1.36
C PHE A 93 16.04 6.83 2.02
N GLU A 94 16.10 5.53 2.29
CA GLU A 94 17.31 4.86 2.74
C GLU A 94 18.17 4.43 1.56
N VAL A 95 19.49 4.44 1.75
CA VAL A 95 20.42 3.85 0.78
C VAL A 95 20.29 2.33 0.89
N GLY A 96 20.09 1.66 -0.25
CA GLY A 96 19.99 0.19 -0.28
C GLY A 96 21.21 -0.45 0.39
N PHE A 97 20.96 -1.48 1.20
CA PHE A 97 21.93 -2.20 2.04
C PHE A 97 23.22 -2.63 1.32
N TYR A 98 23.19 -2.76 -0.01
CA TYR A 98 24.32 -3.24 -0.82
C TYR A 98 25.16 -2.15 -1.50
N ASP A 99 24.67 -0.90 -1.63
CA ASP A 99 25.26 0.06 -2.57
C ASP A 99 26.27 1.03 -1.94
N GLY A 100 26.26 1.21 -0.61
CA GLY A 100 27.17 2.14 0.07
C GLY A 100 27.15 3.57 -0.49
N ALA A 101 26.12 3.90 -1.28
CA ALA A 101 26.04 5.14 -2.01
C ALA A 101 25.81 6.32 -1.06
N PRO A 102 26.33 7.52 -1.36
CA PRO A 102 26.03 8.71 -0.58
C PRO A 102 24.53 8.96 -0.56
N LYS A 103 23.95 9.09 0.64
CA LYS A 103 22.54 9.43 0.79
C LYS A 103 22.31 10.83 0.22
N ALA A 104 21.30 10.95 -0.64
CA ALA A 104 20.85 12.24 -1.14
C ALA A 104 19.62 12.64 -0.30
N ASP A 105 19.89 13.27 0.84
CA ASP A 105 18.87 13.66 1.82
C ASP A 105 18.05 14.88 1.38
N GLU A 106 18.67 15.75 0.60
CA GLU A 106 18.03 16.94 0.06
C GLU A 106 17.21 16.59 -1.17
N ALA A 107 15.89 16.80 -1.11
CA ALA A 107 14.96 16.64 -2.21
C ALA A 107 14.11 17.90 -2.32
N TYR A 108 13.95 18.41 -3.54
CA TYR A 108 13.15 19.61 -3.82
C TYR A 108 12.12 19.32 -4.90
N PRO A 109 10.91 19.88 -4.79
CA PRO A 109 9.90 19.76 -5.84
C PRO A 109 10.32 20.59 -7.06
N VAL A 110 10.12 20.02 -8.24
CA VAL A 110 10.27 20.71 -9.52
C VAL A 110 8.88 20.94 -10.09
N TYR A 111 8.48 22.20 -10.12
CA TYR A 111 7.26 22.63 -10.77
C TYR A 111 7.47 22.54 -12.29
N ASP A 112 6.65 21.75 -12.98
CA ASP A 112 6.52 21.90 -14.42
C ASP A 112 5.86 23.27 -14.64
N ASN A 113 6.61 24.19 -15.25
CA ASN A 113 6.12 25.54 -15.54
C ASN A 113 4.83 25.43 -16.38
N LEU A 114 3.67 25.63 -15.76
CA LEU A 114 2.37 25.88 -16.41
C LEU A 114 2.32 27.29 -17.02
N ASN A 115 3.39 27.67 -17.74
CA ASN A 115 3.40 28.86 -18.59
C ASN A 115 3.67 28.41 -20.03
N ARG A 116 2.60 27.97 -20.70
CA ARG A 116 2.34 28.18 -22.13
C ARG A 116 0.84 28.17 -22.38
#